data_AF-A0A957D7P6-F1
#
_entry.id   AF-A0A957D7P6-F1
#
_cell.length_a   1.000
_cell.length_b   1.000
_cell.length_c   1.000
_cell.angle_alpha   90.00
_cell.angle_beta   90.00
_cell.angle_gamma   90.00
#
_symmetry.space_group_name_H-M   'P 1'
#
loop_
_entity.id
_entity.type
_entity.pdbx_description
1 polymer ?
#
loop_
_entity_poly.entity_id
_entity_poly.type
_entity_poly.pdbx_seq_one_letter_code
_entity_poly.pdbx_strand_id
1 'polypeptide(L)' 'GTQGVGLTLRQSPGGAEIVILPEGTVVGLLDTAPTMLNGIAWRQVRTADGEVGWVGAEYLAGQE' A
#
# COMPACT_ATOMS: atom_id res chain seq x y z
N GLY A 1 -3.34 -6.43 -18.92
CA GLY A 1 -3.33 -5.03 -18.45
C GLY A 1 -3.52 -5.07 -16.96
N THR A 2 -2.56 -4.58 -16.19
CA THR A 2 -2.79 -4.29 -14.77
C THR A 2 -3.71 -3.08 -14.75
N GLN A 3 -4.99 -3.33 -14.44
CA GLN A 3 -6.12 -2.44 -14.69
C GLN A 3 -6.14 -1.20 -13.79
N GLY A 4 -5.15 -0.30 -13.86
CA GLY A 4 -5.15 0.93 -13.05
C GLY A 4 -5.47 0.63 -11.59
N VAL A 5 -4.82 -0.41 -11.05
CA VAL A 5 -5.22 -0.96 -9.75
C VAL A 5 -4.65 -0.01 -8.72
N GLY A 6 -5.48 0.93 -8.28
CA GLY A 6 -5.16 1.88 -7.23
C GLY A 6 -4.48 1.20 -6.04
N LEU A 7 -3.71 1.98 -5.30
CA LEU A 7 -2.95 1.50 -4.16
C LEU A 7 -3.92 1.00 -3.07
N THR A 8 -4.10 -0.31 -2.94
CA THR A 8 -4.97 -0.87 -1.91
C THR A 8 -4.32 -0.84 -0.54
N LEU A 9 -4.87 -0.04 0.36
CA LEU A 9 -4.55 -0.04 1.78
C LEU A 9 -5.21 -1.25 2.46
N ARG A 10 -4.41 -2.05 3.17
CA ARG A 10 -4.89 -3.21 3.93
C ARG A 10 -4.65 -3.07 5.42
N GLN A 11 -5.48 -3.70 6.26
CA GLN A 11 -5.28 -3.68 7.73
C GLN A 11 -4.00 -4.41 8.15
N SER A 12 -3.61 -5.41 7.38
CA SER A 12 -2.43 -6.23 7.60
C SER A 12 -1.82 -6.60 6.25
N PRO A 13 -0.53 -6.96 6.21
CA PRO A 13 0.09 -7.47 4.99
C PRO A 13 -0.75 -8.64 4.46
N GLY A 14 -1.22 -8.56 3.21
CA GLY A 14 -2.07 -9.57 2.58
C GLY A 14 -3.45 -9.80 3.22
N GLY A 15 -3.85 -8.97 4.19
CA GLY A 15 -5.10 -9.10 4.93
C GLY A 15 -6.29 -8.43 4.25
N ALA A 16 -7.30 -8.09 5.03
CA ALA A 16 -8.50 -7.40 4.55
C ALA A 16 -8.16 -6.01 3.99
N GLU A 17 -8.79 -5.67 2.87
CA GLU A 17 -8.69 -4.38 2.21
C GLU A 17 -9.48 -3.35 3.02
N ILE A 18 -8.82 -2.27 3.43
CA ILE A 18 -9.47 -1.13 4.10
C ILE A 18 -10.07 -0.22 3.03
N VAL A 19 -9.22 0.30 2.15
CA VAL A 19 -9.57 1.30 1.15
C VAL A 19 -8.68 1.17 -0.07
N ILE A 20 -9.24 1.41 -1.25
CA ILE A 20 -8.47 1.51 -2.50
C ILE A 20 -8.18 2.99 -2.71
N LEU A 21 -6.91 3.35 -2.62
CA LEU A 21 -6.46 4.71 -2.87
C LEU A 21 -6.29 4.87 -4.38
N PRO A 22 -6.90 5.88 -5.01
CA PRO A 22 -6.68 6.14 -6.42
C PRO A 22 -5.21 6.47 -6.69
N GLU A 23 -4.76 6.19 -7.91
CA GLU A 23 -3.44 6.60 -8.38
C GLU A 23 -3.23 8.12 -8.17
N GLY A 24 -2.02 8.50 -7.76
CA GLY A 24 -1.71 9.88 -7.37
C GLY A 24 -2.16 10.29 -5.96
N THR A 25 -2.77 9.40 -5.17
CA THR A 25 -3.04 9.68 -3.75
C THR A 25 -1.73 9.77 -2.98
N VAL A 26 -1.51 10.92 -2.33
CA VAL A 26 -0.35 11.12 -1.47
C VAL A 26 -0.60 10.42 -0.13
N VAL A 27 0.24 9.44 0.18
CA VAL A 27 0.30 8.81 1.49
C VAL A 27 1.65 9.06 2.14
N GLY A 28 1.66 9.20 3.45
CA GLY A 28 2.89 9.26 4.22
C GLY A 28 3.46 7.86 4.37
N LEU A 29 4.61 7.58 3.75
CA LEU A 29 5.33 6.35 4.04
C LEU A 29 5.79 6.38 5.50
N LEU A 30 5.46 5.35 6.27
CA LEU A 30 5.97 5.22 7.63
C LEU A 30 7.37 4.61 7.56
N ASP A 31 8.29 5.10 8.39
CA ASP A 31 9.65 4.56 8.53
C ASP A 31 9.59 3.21 9.24
N THR A 32 9.11 2.21 8.51
CA THR A 32 8.89 0.85 8.96
C THR A 32 9.57 -0.10 7.98
N ALA A 33 10.18 -1.15 8.52
CA ALA A 33 10.81 -2.15 7.69
C ALA A 33 9.76 -2.86 6.81
N PRO A 34 10.04 -3.08 5.51
CA PRO A 34 9.13 -3.80 4.66
C PRO A 34 8.95 -5.23 5.17
N THR A 35 7.70 -5.67 5.28
CA THR A 35 7.35 -7.02 5.70
C THR A 35 7.14 -7.89 4.47
N MET A 36 7.95 -8.93 4.28
CA MET A 36 7.69 -9.90 3.22
C MET A 36 6.59 -10.87 3.65
N LEU A 37 5.50 -10.91 2.89
CA LEU A 37 4.42 -11.88 3.06
C LEU A 37 3.96 -12.38 1.71
N ASN A 38 3.86 -13.71 1.55
CA ASN A 38 3.47 -14.36 0.30
C ASN A 38 4.34 -13.94 -0.90
N GLY A 39 5.62 -13.60 -0.67
CA GLY A 39 6.53 -13.10 -1.69
C GLY A 39 6.36 -11.62 -2.06
N ILE A 40 5.42 -10.92 -1.43
CA ILE A 40 5.15 -9.49 -1.63
C ILE A 40 5.80 -8.70 -0.49
N ALA A 41 6.54 -7.65 -0.81
CA ALA A 41 7.07 -6.74 0.20
C ALA A 41 6.01 -5.71 0.58
N TRP A 42 5.52 -5.74 1.81
CA TRP A 42 4.52 -4.81 2.33
C TRP A 42 5.17 -3.66 3.08
N ARG A 43 4.74 -2.42 2.82
CA ARG A 43 5.14 -1.23 3.58
C ARG A 43 3.95 -0.61 4.27
N GLN A 44 4.19 -0.09 5.46
CA GLN A 44 3.17 0.63 6.20
C GLN A 44 3.11 2.09 5.73
N VAL A 45 1.91 2.58 5.47
CA VAL A 45 1.64 3.95 5.06
C VAL A 45 0.55 4.55 5.93
N ARG A 46 0.55 5.88 6.01
CA ARG A 46 -0.46 6.68 6.68
C ARG A 46 -1.20 7.53 5.67
N THR A 47 -2.52 7.46 5.64
CA THR A 47 -3.37 8.29 4.79
C THR A 47 -3.45 9.72 5.33
N ALA A 48 -3.96 10.64 4.52
CA ALA A 48 -4.21 12.02 4.95
C ALA A 48 -5.24 12.11 6.09
N ASP A 49 -6.14 11.13 6.21
CA ASP A 49 -7.11 11.01 7.31
C ASP A 49 -6.43 10.58 8.62
N GLY A 50 -5.20 10.09 8.54
CA GLY A 50 -4.42 9.60 9.67
C GLY A 50 -4.54 8.10 9.89
N GLU A 51 -5.30 7.39 9.06
CA GLU A 51 -5.40 5.93 9.06
C GLU A 51 -4.08 5.31 8.64
N VAL A 52 -3.74 4.20 9.26
CA VAL A 52 -2.50 3.48 9.02
C VAL A 52 -2.83 2.11 8.46
N GLY A 53 -2.17 1.74 7.36
CA GLY A 53 -2.35 0.43 6.74
C GLY A 53 -1.15 0.00 5.92
N TRP A 54 -1.28 -1.17 5.31
CA TRP A 54 -0.23 -1.86 4.58
C TRP A 54 -0.51 -1.85 3.09
N VAL A 55 0.51 -1.52 2.31
CA VAL A 55 0.47 -1.51 0.85
C VAL A 55 1.63 -2.32 0.29
N GLY A 56 1.45 -2.99 -0.84
CA GLY A 56 2.55 -3.70 -1.49
C GLY A 56 3.53 -2.68 -2.09
N ALA A 57 4.80 -2.77 -1.72
CA ALA A 57 5.87 -1.93 -2.23
C ALA A 57 6.10 -2.09 -3.74
N GLU A 58 5.74 -3.24 -4.29
CA GLU A 58 5.68 -3.47 -5.74
C GLU A 58 4.67 -2.56 -6.46
N TYR A 59 3.56 -2.20 -5.80
CA TYR A 59 2.62 -1.22 -6.34
C TYR A 59 3.13 0.23 -6.22
N LEU A 60 4.07 0.51 -5.30
CA LEU A 60 4.76 1.80 -5.23
C LEU A 60 5.82 1.95 -6.34
N ALA A 61 6.39 0.84 -6.80
CA ALA A 61 7.45 0.82 -7.81
C ALA A 61 6.94 0.86 -9.26
N GLY A 62 5.63 0.68 -9.49
CA GLY A 62 5.02 0.66 -10.82
C GLY A 62 4.77 2.02 -11.48
N GLN A 63 5.36 3.11 -10.97
CA GLN A 63 5.30 4.44 -11.60
C GLN A 63 6.47 4.64 -12.58
N GLU A 64 6.62 3.75 -13.56
CA GLU A 64 7.51 3.96 -14.72
C GLU A 64 6.70 4.12 -16.01
#